data_AF-A0A1V3HA21-F1
#
_entry.id   AF-A0A1V3HA21-F1
#
_cell.length_a   1.000
_cell.length_b   1.000
_cell.length_c   1.000
_cell.angle_alpha   90.00
_cell.angle_beta   90.00
_cell.angle_gamma   90.00
#
_symmetry.space_group_name_H-M   'P 1'
#
loop_
_entity.id
_entity.type
_entity.pdbx_description
1 polymer ?
#
loop_
_entity_poly.entity_id
_entity_poly.type
_entity_poly.pdbx_seq_one_letter_code
_entity_poly.pdbx_strand_id
1 'polypeptide(L)'
;MYMALKHTHLLTVVLSLSLFVIRFVWVMRDSEMMNKKWVKVTPHVVDTLLLTTGVALIFVTGFIPFTESGAWLTEKLTCVLAYIALGFVALHYSRGKLFRTLAFFGALGWAYAAANLALIKVPHLMG
;
A
#
# COMPACT_ATOMS: atom_id res chain seq x y z
N MET A 1 10.45 -20.67 -7.00
CA MET A 1 10.80 -19.50 -6.15
C MET A 1 9.90 -18.29 -6.39
N TYR A 2 9.74 -17.85 -7.66
CA TYR A 2 8.87 -16.71 -8.02
C TYR A 2 7.41 -16.81 -7.52
N MET A 3 6.73 -17.95 -7.73
CA MET A 3 5.33 -18.10 -7.34
C MET A 3 5.11 -17.96 -5.83
N ALA A 4 5.98 -18.57 -5.02
CA ALA A 4 5.93 -18.44 -3.56
C ALA A 4 6.08 -16.97 -3.14
N LEU A 5 7.11 -16.27 -3.65
CA LEU A 5 7.33 -14.84 -3.37
C LEU A 5 6.13 -13.98 -3.81
N LYS A 6 5.55 -14.25 -4.99
CA LYS A 6 4.37 -13.54 -5.49
C LYS A 6 3.17 -13.74 -4.57
N HIS A 7 2.90 -14.97 -4.13
CA HIS A 7 1.79 -15.25 -3.21
C HIS A 7 2.02 -14.60 -1.84
N THR A 8 3.24 -14.67 -1.31
CA THR A 8 3.59 -13.99 -0.06
C THR A 8 3.43 -12.48 -0.17
N HIS A 9 3.90 -11.87 -1.26
CA HIS A 9 3.74 -10.43 -1.50
C HIS A 9 2.25 -10.04 -1.58
N LEU A 10 1.44 -10.77 -2.35
CA LEU A 10 0.00 -10.51 -2.43
C LEU A 10 -0.70 -10.66 -1.07
N LEU A 11 -0.31 -11.66 -0.28
CA LEU A 11 -0.84 -11.84 1.07
C LEU A 11 -0.47 -10.66 1.97
N THR A 12 0.76 -10.14 1.89
CA THR A 12 1.16 -8.93 2.63
C THR A 12 0.43 -7.67 2.19
N VAL A 13 0.13 -7.53 0.89
CA VAL A 13 -0.69 -6.42 0.37
C VAL A 13 -2.08 -6.46 1.01
N VAL A 14 -2.74 -7.63 0.97
CA VAL A 14 -4.09 -7.80 1.53
C VAL A 14 -4.08 -7.56 3.05
N LEU A 15 -3.08 -8.07 3.77
CA LEU A 15 -2.93 -7.80 5.21
C LEU A 15 -2.73 -6.31 5.51
N SER A 16 -1.85 -5.64 4.77
CA SER A 16 -1.60 -4.20 4.92
C SER A 16 -2.88 -3.39 4.70
N LEU A 17 -3.61 -3.69 3.62
CA LEU A 17 -4.87 -3.01 3.31
C LEU A 17 -5.93 -3.26 4.39
N SER A 18 -6.05 -4.50 4.85
CA SER A 18 -7.00 -4.87 5.91
C SER A 18 -6.70 -4.15 7.22
N LEU A 19 -5.43 -4.11 7.64
CA LEU A 19 -4.98 -3.37 8.82
C LEU A 19 -5.25 -1.87 8.69
N PHE A 20 -5.03 -1.30 7.50
CA PHE A 20 -5.34 0.10 7.23
C PHE A 20 -6.84 0.40 7.42
N VAL A 21 -7.73 -0.42 6.85
CA VAL A 21 -9.19 -0.28 7.02
C VAL A 21 -9.61 -0.42 8.49
N ILE A 22 -9.11 -1.44 9.19
CA ILE A 22 -9.41 -1.66 10.61
C ILE A 22 -8.99 -0.45 11.45
N ARG A 23 -7.78 0.08 11.22
CA ARG A 23 -7.28 1.26 11.92
C ARG A 23 -8.11 2.49 11.60
N PHE A 24 -8.52 2.67 10.35
CA PHE A 24 -9.41 3.78 9.98
C PHE A 24 -10.74 3.71 10.74
N VAL A 25 -11.35 2.53 10.86
CA VAL A 25 -12.60 2.34 11.64
C VAL A 25 -12.39 2.69 13.11
N TRP A 26 -11.31 2.24 13.74
CA TRP A 26 -11.02 2.60 15.14
C TRP A 26 -10.76 4.09 15.33
N VAL A 27 -10.07 4.72 14.39
CA VAL A 27 -9.85 6.18 14.37
C VAL A 27 -11.18 6.92 14.23
N MET A 28 -12.13 6.42 13.44
CA MET A 28 -13.45 7.05 13.28
C MET A 28 -14.40 6.85 14.47
N ARG A 29 -14.15 5.81 15.26
CA ARG A 29 -14.89 5.53 16.51
C ARG A 29 -14.21 6.12 17.75
N ASP A 30 -13.12 6.86 17.59
CA ASP A 30 -12.30 7.37 18.71
C ASP A 30 -11.97 6.27 19.75
N SER A 31 -11.68 5.06 19.25
CA SER A 31 -11.50 3.88 20.11
C SER A 31 -10.12 3.85 20.78
N GLU A 32 -10.10 3.51 22.07
CA GLU A 32 -8.87 3.25 22.83
C GLU A 32 -8.00 2.13 22.25
N MET A 33 -8.55 1.31 21.34
CA MET A 33 -7.80 0.24 20.68
C MET A 33 -6.57 0.76 19.93
N MET A 34 -6.60 2.00 19.44
CA MET A 34 -5.46 2.65 18.77
C MET A 34 -4.24 2.82 19.69
N ASN A 35 -4.44 2.79 21.00
CA ASN A 35 -3.36 2.92 21.98
C ASN A 35 -2.65 1.60 22.28
N LYS A 36 -3.23 0.45 21.90
CA LYS A 36 -2.63 -0.85 22.17
C LYS A 36 -1.37 -1.08 21.35
N LYS A 37 -0.33 -1.64 21.98
CA LYS A 37 0.99 -1.86 21.36
C LYS A 37 0.92 -2.70 20.08
N TRP A 38 0.10 -3.75 20.05
CA TRP A 38 -0.02 -4.61 18.88
C TRP A 38 -0.57 -3.86 17.65
N VAL A 39 -1.54 -2.96 17.82
CA VAL A 39 -2.10 -2.15 16.72
C VAL A 39 -1.05 -1.22 16.11
N LYS A 40 -0.08 -0.77 16.91
CA LYS A 40 1.02 0.07 16.45
C LYS A 40 2.11 -0.75 15.77
N VAL A 41 2.43 -1.94 16.28
CA VAL A 41 3.56 -2.76 15.80
C VAL A 41 3.21 -3.63 14.59
N THR A 42 2.05 -4.30 14.58
CA THR A 42 1.64 -5.21 13.50
C THR A 42 1.77 -4.61 12.09
N PRO A 43 1.31 -3.38 11.81
CA PRO A 43 1.45 -2.79 10.48
C PRO A 43 2.92 -2.60 10.09
N HIS A 44 3.82 -2.20 10.99
CA HIS A 44 5.24 -2.07 10.66
C HIS A 44 5.89 -3.40 10.24
N VAL A 45 5.49 -4.51 10.88
CA VAL A 45 5.97 -5.85 10.52
C VAL A 45 5.45 -6.24 9.13
N VAL A 46 4.17 -6.02 8.87
CA VAL A 46 3.54 -6.32 7.56
C VAL A 46 4.14 -5.44 6.46
N ASP A 47 4.34 -4.15 6.70
CA ASP A 47 4.93 -3.20 5.76
C ASP A 47 6.37 -3.58 5.43
N THR A 48 7.15 -3.99 6.42
CA THR A 48 8.52 -4.48 6.21
C THR A 48 8.52 -5.73 5.33
N LEU A 49 7.60 -6.68 5.59
CA LEU A 49 7.46 -7.89 4.77
C LEU A 49 7.01 -7.53 3.35
N LEU A 50 6.07 -6.60 3.21
CA LEU A 50 5.54 -6.12 1.93
C LEU A 50 6.65 -5.50 1.07
N LEU A 51 7.45 -4.60 1.65
CA LEU A 51 8.55 -3.94 0.96
C LEU A 51 9.67 -4.93 0.62
N THR A 52 10.04 -5.79 1.57
CA THR A 52 11.10 -6.79 1.36
C THR A 52 10.71 -7.77 0.25
N THR A 53 9.47 -8.26 0.23
CA THR A 53 8.98 -9.15 -0.83
C THR A 53 8.83 -8.44 -2.17
N GLY A 54 8.46 -7.15 -2.18
CA GLY A 54 8.43 -6.34 -3.39
C GLY A 54 9.81 -6.15 -4.01
N VAL A 55 10.82 -5.84 -3.19
CA VAL A 55 12.22 -5.73 -3.62
C VAL A 55 12.75 -7.08 -4.10
N ALA A 56 12.46 -8.18 -3.39
CA ALA A 56 12.83 -9.52 -3.84
C ALA A 56 12.21 -9.85 -5.21
N LEU A 57 10.96 -9.45 -5.47
CA LEU A 57 10.31 -9.61 -6.77
C LEU A 57 11.02 -8.82 -7.88
N ILE A 58 11.52 -7.62 -7.59
CA ILE A 58 12.32 -6.82 -8.55
C ILE A 58 13.57 -7.62 -8.97
N PHE A 59 14.34 -8.14 -8.01
CA PHE A 59 15.53 -8.94 -8.29
C PHE A 59 15.23 -10.22 -9.07
N VAL A 60 14.14 -10.92 -8.75
CA VAL A 60 13.76 -12.17 -9.43
C VAL A 60 13.21 -11.94 -10.84
N THR A 61 12.52 -10.82 -11.07
CA THR A 61 11.89 -10.52 -12.37
C THR A 61 12.79 -9.72 -13.30
N GLY A 62 13.81 -9.02 -12.78
CA GLY A 62 14.72 -8.19 -13.57
C GLY A 62 14.13 -6.84 -14.01
N PHE A 63 12.90 -6.50 -13.60
CA PHE A 63 12.30 -5.19 -13.91
C PHE A 63 12.96 -4.09 -13.08
N ILE A 64 13.67 -3.17 -13.73
CA ILE A 64 14.34 -2.06 -13.07
C ILE A 64 13.42 -0.83 -13.10
N PRO A 65 13.02 -0.26 -11.95
CA PRO A 65 12.24 0.97 -11.92
C PRO A 65 13.04 2.14 -12.50
N PHE A 66 12.36 3.18 -12.97
CA PHE A 66 12.94 4.36 -13.64
C PHE A 66 13.62 4.08 -14.99
N THR A 67 13.28 2.97 -15.63
CA THR A 67 13.69 2.66 -17.02
C THR A 67 12.45 2.57 -17.92
N GLU A 68 12.63 2.78 -19.23
CA GLU A 68 11.57 2.64 -20.25
C GLU A 68 10.84 1.28 -20.12
N SER A 69 11.61 0.18 -20.04
CA SER A 69 11.08 -1.18 -19.88
C SER A 69 10.38 -1.44 -18.54
N GLY A 70 10.64 -0.59 -17.54
CA GLY A 70 10.10 -0.66 -16.19
C GLY A 70 9.15 0.49 -15.85
N ALA A 71 8.63 1.21 -16.84
CA ALA A 71 7.75 2.37 -16.64
C ALA A 71 6.52 2.00 -15.78
N TRP A 72 5.90 0.84 -16.03
CA TRP A 72 4.77 0.33 -15.24
C TRP A 72 5.12 0.11 -13.75
N LEU A 73 6.37 -0.29 -13.46
CA LEU A 73 6.85 -0.51 -12.09
C LEU A 73 7.08 0.83 -11.38
N THR A 74 7.59 1.82 -12.10
CA THR A 74 7.74 3.21 -11.61
C THR A 74 6.39 3.83 -11.27
N GLU A 75 5.41 3.65 -12.15
CA GLU A 75 4.03 4.11 -11.93
C GLU A 75 3.42 3.37 -10.73
N LYS A 76 3.58 2.05 -10.64
CA LYS A 76 3.14 1.27 -9.47
C LYS A 76 3.76 1.79 -8.17
N LEU A 77 5.06 2.10 -8.16
CA LEU A 77 5.74 2.64 -6.98
C LEU A 77 5.17 4.01 -6.60
N THR A 78 4.86 4.85 -7.60
CA THR A 78 4.25 6.17 -7.40
C THR A 78 2.85 6.04 -6.79
N CYS A 79 2.04 5.10 -7.26
CA CYS A 79 0.74 4.79 -6.65
C CYS A 79 0.87 4.35 -5.19
N VAL A 80 1.88 3.53 -4.87
CA VAL A 80 2.14 3.09 -3.48
C VAL A 80 2.54 4.28 -2.61
N LEU A 81 3.39 5.19 -3.09
CA LEU A 81 3.75 6.41 -2.36
C LEU A 81 2.52 7.31 -2.11
N ALA A 82 1.66 7.50 -3.12
CA ALA A 82 0.42 8.24 -2.97
C ALA A 82 -0.54 7.59 -1.95
N TYR A 83 -0.66 6.25 -1.98
CA TYR A 83 -1.40 5.48 -0.98
C TYR A 83 -0.87 5.72 0.44
N ILE A 84 0.45 5.67 0.66
CA ILE A 84 1.06 5.88 1.97
C ILE A 84 0.82 7.31 2.46
N ALA A 85 1.01 8.31 1.59
CA ALA A 85 0.80 9.71 1.94
C ALA A 85 -0.65 10.00 2.34
N LEU A 86 -1.62 9.52 1.55
CA LEU A 86 -3.04 9.68 1.86
C LEU A 86 -3.45 8.85 3.08
N GLY A 87 -2.89 7.66 3.25
CA GLY A 87 -3.10 6.83 4.43
C GLY A 87 -2.61 7.51 5.72
N PHE A 88 -1.46 8.19 5.66
CA PHE A 88 -0.96 8.99 6.76
C PHE A 88 -1.89 10.17 7.08
N VAL A 89 -2.39 10.87 6.06
CA VAL A 89 -3.37 11.95 6.25
C VAL A 89 -4.67 11.42 6.86
N ALA A 90 -5.18 10.29 6.37
CA ALA A 90 -6.39 9.65 6.86
C ALA A 90 -6.27 9.22 8.32
N LEU A 91 -5.12 8.70 8.75
CA LEU A 91 -4.97 8.21 10.12
C LEU A 91 -4.51 9.29 11.10
N HIS A 92 -3.53 10.12 10.74
CA HIS A 92 -2.79 10.95 11.69
C HIS A 92 -3.00 12.46 11.56
N TYR A 93 -3.22 13.00 10.36
CA TYR A 93 -3.14 14.45 10.13
C TYR A 93 -4.50 15.15 9.91
N SER A 94 -5.56 14.40 9.58
CA SER A 94 -6.85 15.03 9.23
C SER A 94 -7.50 15.77 10.41
N ARG A 95 -7.81 17.06 10.21
CA ARG A 95 -8.52 17.92 11.17
C ARG A 95 -10.05 17.80 11.13
N GLY A 96 -10.62 16.96 10.27
CA GLY A 96 -12.07 16.78 10.14
C GLY A 96 -12.49 15.43 9.57
N LYS A 97 -13.64 14.90 10.00
CA LYS A 97 -14.14 13.58 9.58
C LYS A 97 -14.29 13.47 8.05
N LEU A 98 -14.71 14.55 7.39
CA LEU A 98 -14.89 14.62 5.92
C LEU A 98 -13.57 14.50 5.15
N PHE A 99 -12.56 15.30 5.50
CA PHE A 99 -11.23 15.18 4.88
C PHE A 99 -10.60 13.82 5.16
N ARG A 100 -10.92 13.23 6.31
CA ARG A 100 -10.43 11.91 6.70
C ARG A 100 -11.00 10.81 5.81
N THR A 101 -12.32 10.83 5.57
CA THR A 101 -13.00 9.86 4.72
C THR A 101 -12.57 10.02 3.26
N LEU A 102 -12.42 11.25 2.77
CA LEU A 102 -11.90 11.51 1.43
C LEU A 102 -10.47 10.98 1.26
N ALA A 103 -9.58 11.24 2.22
CA ALA A 103 -8.22 10.71 2.19
C ALA A 103 -8.19 9.17 2.25
N PHE A 104 -9.09 8.55 3.01
CA PHE A 104 -9.23 7.10 3.08
C PHE A 104 -9.66 6.49 1.74
N PHE A 105 -10.71 7.00 1.12
CA PHE A 105 -11.15 6.53 -0.19
C PHE A 105 -10.12 6.83 -1.28
N GLY A 106 -9.44 7.98 -1.20
CA GLY A 106 -8.32 8.31 -2.08
C GLY A 106 -7.19 7.29 -1.96
N ALA A 107 -6.79 6.93 -0.74
CA ALA A 107 -5.77 5.91 -0.49
C ALA A 107 -6.20 4.55 -1.09
N LEU A 108 -7.44 4.12 -0.89
CA LEU A 108 -7.96 2.89 -1.50
C LEU A 108 -7.95 2.95 -3.03
N GLY A 109 -8.26 4.10 -3.63
CA GLY A 109 -8.19 4.31 -5.07
C GLY A 109 -6.76 4.11 -5.62
N TRP A 110 -5.75 4.68 -4.94
CA TRP A 110 -4.35 4.48 -5.33
C TRP A 110 -3.86 3.04 -5.12
N ALA A 111 -4.31 2.37 -4.06
CA ALA A 111 -4.01 0.96 -3.85
C ALA A 111 -4.62 0.08 -4.96
N TYR A 112 -5.85 0.39 -5.39
CA TYR A 112 -6.48 -0.26 -6.53
C TYR A 112 -5.74 0.01 -7.84
N ALA A 113 -5.31 1.25 -8.09
CA ALA A 113 -4.50 1.59 -9.25
C ALA A 113 -3.18 0.77 -9.27
N ALA A 114 -2.47 0.71 -8.14
CA ALA A 114 -1.25 -0.10 -8.00
C ALA A 114 -1.49 -1.60 -8.25
N ALA A 115 -2.67 -2.12 -7.85
CA ALA A 115 -3.06 -3.50 -8.11
C ALA A 115 -3.35 -3.75 -9.60
N ASN A 116 -4.05 -2.83 -10.28
CA ASN A 116 -4.31 -2.92 -11.72
C ASN A 116 -3.01 -2.90 -12.54
N LEU A 117 -2.09 -1.98 -12.22
CA LEU A 117 -0.76 -1.93 -12.83
C LEU A 117 0.00 -3.25 -12.65
N ALA A 118 -0.16 -3.93 -11.51
CA ALA A 118 0.48 -5.22 -11.27
C ALA A 118 -0.13 -6.39 -12.09
N LEU A 119 -1.42 -6.31 -12.44
CA LEU A 119 -2.12 -7.32 -13.24
C LEU A 119 -1.89 -7.12 -14.73
N ILE A 120 -2.05 -5.88 -15.19
CA ILE A 120 -1.99 -5.51 -16.61
C ILE A 120 -0.52 -5.39 -17.06
N LYS A 121 0.38 -4.93 -16.17
CA LYS A 121 1.81 -4.66 -16.45
C LYS A 121 2.05 -3.70 -17.62
N VAL A 122 1.07 -2.87 -17.95
CA VAL A 122 1.16 -1.81 -18.96
C VAL A 122 1.09 -0.47 -18.22
N PRO A 123 2.04 0.46 -18.43
CA PRO A 123 1.95 1.80 -17.88
C PRO A 123 0.74 2.51 -18.47
N HIS A 124 -0.02 3.22 -17.64
CA HIS A 124 -1.18 3.99 -18.11
C HIS A 124 -0.83 5.47 -18.30
N LEU A 125 0.10 5.99 -17.50
CA LEU A 125 0.51 7.41 -17.51
C LEU A 125 1.90 7.66 -18.11
N MET A 126 2.79 6.66 -18.05
CA MET A 126 4.19 6.78 -18.49
C MET A 126 4.50 5.94 -19.74
N GLY A 127 3.49 5.66 -20.56
CA GLY A 127 3.57 4.82 -21.76
C GLY A 127 3.51 5.60 -23.06
#